data_AF-A0A2A5M7Y8-F1
#
_entry.id   AF-A0A2A5M7Y8-F1
#
_cell.length_a   1.000
_cell.length_b   1.000
_cell.length_c   1.000
_cell.angle_alpha   90.00
_cell.angle_beta   90.00
_cell.angle_gamma   90.00
#
_symmetry.space_group_name_H-M   'P 1'
#
loop_
_entity.id
_entity.type
_entity.pdbx_description
1 polymer ?
#
loop_
_entity_poly.entity_id
_entity_poly.type
_entity_poly.pdbx_seq_one_letter_code
_entity_poly.pdbx_strand_id
1 'polypeptide(L)'
;LNDKDIAKFELGFAGASEDSIRLLQNQKIPLEDAMSVGALKKDENNEFYASFIWRITFPIYDHKDLLVGFGGRTLNPNVPAKYVNSPQNILFDKSRIFYAFNIAKENIAKKK
;
A
#
# COMPACT_ATOMS: atom_id res chain seq x y z
N LEU A 1 13.64 -2.97 14.96
CA LEU A 1 12.47 -3.65 14.36
C LEU A 1 12.37 -5.02 15.00
N ASN A 2 11.40 -5.16 15.87
CA ASN A 2 11.00 -6.44 16.46
C ASN A 2 9.56 -6.77 16.04
N ASP A 3 9.04 -7.93 16.43
CA ASP A 3 7.69 -8.36 16.05
C ASP A 3 6.60 -7.41 16.55
N LYS A 4 6.81 -6.71 17.68
CA LYS A 4 5.88 -5.69 18.17
C LYS A 4 5.83 -4.48 17.24
N ASP A 5 6.97 -4.05 16.70
CA ASP A 5 7.02 -2.98 15.72
C ASP A 5 6.33 -3.40 14.41
N ILE A 6 6.59 -4.64 13.95
CA ILE A 6 5.97 -5.20 12.74
C ILE A 6 4.45 -5.22 12.89
N ALA A 7 3.95 -5.72 14.02
CA ALA A 7 2.53 -5.76 14.31
C ALA A 7 1.92 -4.35 14.46
N LYS A 8 2.61 -3.44 15.16
CA LYS A 8 2.12 -2.07 15.41
C LYS A 8 1.95 -1.26 14.13
N PHE A 9 2.86 -1.42 13.17
CA PHE A 9 2.82 -0.72 11.87
C PHE A 9 2.24 -1.58 10.75
N GLU A 10 1.80 -2.79 11.07
CA GLU A 10 1.18 -3.75 10.15
C GLU A 10 1.99 -3.96 8.87
N LEU A 11 3.31 -4.15 9.05
CA LEU A 11 4.20 -4.36 7.92
C LEU A 11 3.88 -5.70 7.25
N GLY A 12 3.78 -5.68 5.93
CA GLY A 12 3.47 -6.85 5.12
C GLY A 12 4.51 -7.11 4.03
N PHE A 13 4.22 -8.08 3.18
CA PHE A 13 5.04 -8.41 2.01
C PHE A 13 4.17 -8.70 0.80
N ALA A 14 4.42 -7.96 -0.28
CA ALA A 14 3.86 -8.23 -1.60
C ALA A 14 4.83 -9.11 -2.39
N GLY A 15 4.37 -10.30 -2.76
CA GLY A 15 5.11 -11.29 -3.54
C GLY A 15 5.06 -11.04 -5.04
N ALA A 16 4.79 -12.09 -5.81
CA ALA A 16 4.66 -11.99 -7.25
C ALA A 16 3.37 -11.27 -7.65
N SER A 17 3.32 -10.75 -8.88
CA SER A 17 2.16 -10.01 -9.39
C SER A 17 0.91 -10.89 -9.43
N GLU A 18 1.10 -12.14 -9.85
CA GLU A 18 0.09 -13.18 -10.04
C GLU A 18 -0.57 -13.54 -8.71
N ASP A 19 0.16 -13.49 -7.59
CA ASP A 19 -0.40 -13.79 -6.27
C ASP A 19 -1.45 -12.75 -5.88
N SER A 20 -1.18 -11.48 -6.15
CA SER A 20 -2.10 -10.38 -5.86
C SER A 20 -3.33 -10.42 -6.77
N ILE A 21 -3.12 -10.68 -8.07
CA ILE A 21 -4.22 -10.82 -9.03
C ILE A 21 -5.11 -12.01 -8.65
N ARG A 22 -4.50 -13.17 -8.35
CA ARG A 22 -5.22 -14.37 -7.91
C ARG A 22 -6.02 -14.12 -6.63
N LEU A 23 -5.47 -13.37 -5.67
CA LEU A 23 -6.19 -12.98 -4.46
C LEU A 23 -7.44 -12.16 -4.81
N LEU A 24 -7.31 -11.12 -5.64
CA LEU A 24 -8.44 -10.26 -6.04
C LEU A 24 -9.52 -11.06 -6.76
N GLN A 25 -9.13 -11.95 -7.69
CA GLN A 25 -10.05 -12.83 -8.41
C GLN A 25 -10.79 -13.79 -7.47
N ASN A 26 -10.08 -14.41 -6.52
CA ASN A 26 -10.68 -15.29 -5.52
C ASN A 26 -11.68 -14.55 -4.62
N GLN A 27 -11.41 -13.28 -4.32
CA GLN A 27 -12.32 -12.39 -3.59
C GLN A 27 -13.42 -11.77 -4.47
N LYS A 28 -13.45 -12.11 -5.78
CA LYS A 28 -14.40 -11.58 -6.76
C LYS A 28 -14.38 -10.06 -6.86
N ILE A 29 -13.22 -9.44 -6.61
CA ILE A 29 -13.00 -8.02 -6.78
C ILE A 29 -12.71 -7.75 -8.27
N PRO A 30 -13.49 -6.87 -8.93
CA PRO A 30 -13.20 -6.48 -10.31
C PRO A 30 -11.79 -5.89 -10.44
N LEU A 31 -11.02 -6.35 -11.43
CA LEU A 31 -9.63 -5.87 -11.62
C LEU A 31 -9.59 -4.37 -11.96
N GLU A 32 -10.62 -3.85 -12.62
CA GLU A 32 -10.73 -2.42 -12.93
C GLU A 32 -10.95 -1.58 -11.66
N ASP A 33 -11.70 -2.09 -10.68
CA ASP A 33 -11.85 -1.41 -9.38
C ASP A 33 -10.51 -1.39 -8.64
N ALA A 34 -9.79 -2.51 -8.64
CA ALA A 34 -8.45 -2.60 -8.05
C ALA A 34 -7.44 -1.68 -8.76
N MET A 35 -7.56 -1.50 -10.08
CA MET A 35 -6.76 -0.55 -10.85
C MET A 35 -7.12 0.90 -10.50
N SER A 36 -8.41 1.22 -10.31
CA SER A 36 -8.87 2.57 -9.98
C SER A 36 -8.30 3.11 -8.67
N VAL A 37 -8.06 2.22 -7.70
CA VAL A 37 -7.40 2.55 -6.41
C VAL A 37 -5.88 2.34 -6.46
N GLY A 38 -5.34 1.96 -7.62
CA GLY A 38 -3.92 1.79 -7.84
C GLY A 38 -3.31 0.56 -7.18
N ALA A 39 -4.11 -0.46 -6.85
CA ALA A 39 -3.60 -1.77 -6.45
C ALA A 39 -3.07 -2.57 -7.65
N LEU A 40 -3.68 -2.38 -8.82
CA LEU A 40 -3.22 -2.90 -10.11
C LEU A 40 -2.86 -1.76 -11.09
N LYS A 41 -2.11 -2.12 -12.13
CA LYS A 41 -1.76 -1.29 -13.28
C LYS A 41 -1.86 -2.13 -14.55
N LYS A 42 -1.79 -1.47 -15.71
CA LYS A 42 -1.68 -2.13 -17.02
C LYS A 42 -0.36 -1.81 -17.68
N ASP A 43 0.22 -2.81 -18.34
CA ASP A 43 1.44 -2.66 -19.13
C ASP A 43 1.12 -2.16 -20.55
N GLU A 44 2.13 -2.12 -21.43
CA GLU A 44 1.98 -1.69 -22.83
C GLU A 44 1.08 -2.62 -23.65
N ASN A 45 0.92 -3.87 -23.23
CA ASN A 45 0.05 -4.87 -23.85
C ASN A 45 -1.37 -4.89 -23.24
N ASN A 46 -1.68 -3.93 -22.36
CA ASN A 46 -2.96 -3.83 -21.65
C ASN A 46 -3.21 -5.01 -20.68
N GLU A 47 -2.16 -5.71 -20.25
CA GLU A 47 -2.23 -6.79 -19.27
C GLU A 47 -2.11 -6.23 -17.85
N PHE A 48 -2.91 -6.77 -16.92
CA PHE A 48 -2.88 -6.35 -15.53
C PHE A 48 -1.65 -6.88 -14.80
N TYR A 49 -1.03 -6.01 -14.00
CA TYR A 49 0.00 -6.39 -13.05
C TYR A 49 -0.16 -5.65 -11.72
N ALA A 50 0.38 -6.22 -10.64
CA ALA A 50 0.30 -5.63 -9.31
C ALA A 50 1.17 -4.37 -9.20
N SER A 51 0.67 -3.35 -8.51
CA SER A 51 1.45 -2.13 -8.24
C SER A 51 2.66 -2.37 -7.34
N PHE A 52 2.61 -3.42 -6.51
CA PHE A 52 3.66 -3.80 -5.58
C PHE A 52 4.07 -5.24 -5.87
N ILE A 53 5.33 -5.44 -6.24
CA ILE A 53 5.89 -6.74 -6.60
C ILE A 53 7.23 -6.88 -5.88
N TRP A 54 7.43 -7.95 -5.10
CA TRP A 54 8.63 -8.22 -4.29
C TRP A 54 9.01 -7.07 -3.35
N ARG A 55 8.03 -6.55 -2.59
CA ARG A 55 8.19 -5.38 -1.71
C ARG A 55 7.65 -5.61 -0.32
N ILE A 56 8.36 -5.10 0.70
CA ILE A 56 7.77 -4.88 2.03
C ILE A 56 6.72 -3.78 1.90
N THR A 57 5.52 -4.03 2.37
CA THR A 57 4.39 -3.10 2.30
C THR A 57 4.19 -2.37 3.62
N PHE A 58 3.85 -1.09 3.52
CA PHE A 58 3.55 -0.19 4.63
C PHE A 58 2.12 0.31 4.41
N PRO A 59 1.13 -0.14 5.18
CA PRO A 59 -0.24 0.33 5.03
C PRO A 59 -0.33 1.81 5.40
N ILE A 60 -1.08 2.57 4.60
CA ILE A 60 -1.27 4.00 4.80
C ILE A 60 -2.73 4.25 5.15
N TYR A 61 -2.93 4.86 6.30
CA TYR A 61 -4.24 5.18 6.87
C TYR A 61 -4.55 6.67 6.74
N ASP A 62 -5.84 6.97 6.57
CA ASP A 62 -6.34 8.33 6.70
C ASP A 62 -6.54 8.74 8.18
N HIS A 63 -7.06 9.94 8.42
CA HIS A 63 -7.34 10.46 9.76
C HIS A 63 -8.48 9.74 10.50
N LYS A 64 -9.31 8.98 9.76
CA LYS A 64 -10.42 8.16 10.28
C LYS A 64 -10.04 6.69 10.42
N ASP A 65 -8.76 6.37 10.32
CA ASP A 65 -8.21 5.03 10.45
C ASP A 65 -8.66 4.07 9.32
N LEU A 66 -9.03 4.62 8.15
CA LEU A 66 -9.33 3.83 6.96
C LEU A 66 -8.06 3.60 6.15
N LEU A 67 -7.85 2.35 5.73
CA LEU A 67 -6.75 1.97 4.85
C LEU A 67 -7.02 2.54 3.45
N VAL A 68 -6.16 3.45 3.00
CA VAL A 68 -6.34 4.20 1.75
C VAL A 68 -5.26 3.93 0.71
N GLY A 69 -4.14 3.33 1.11
CA GLY A 69 -3.08 2.97 0.17
C GLY A 69 -1.92 2.27 0.85
N PHE A 70 -0.85 2.08 0.09
CA PHE A 70 0.35 1.42 0.56
C PHE A 70 1.61 2.17 0.11
N GLY A 71 2.62 2.14 0.97
CA GLY A 71 4.02 2.31 0.59
C GLY A 71 4.65 0.94 0.36
N GLY A 72 5.68 0.87 -0.48
CA GLY A 72 6.33 -0.39 -0.86
C GLY A 72 7.84 -0.23 -1.02
N ARG A 73 8.63 -0.97 -0.26
CA ARG A 73 10.10 -0.96 -0.34
C ARG A 73 10.62 -2.26 -0.93
N THR A 74 11.44 -2.16 -1.97
CA THR A 74 12.15 -3.32 -2.54
C THR A 74 13.31 -3.74 -1.63
N LEU A 75 13.54 -5.06 -1.54
CA LEU A 75 14.75 -5.63 -0.96
C LEU A 75 15.85 -5.84 -2.02
N ASN A 76 15.48 -5.85 -3.30
CA ASN A 76 16.42 -6.01 -4.39
C ASN A 76 17.10 -4.66 -4.71
N PRO A 77 18.43 -4.55 -4.55
CA PRO A 77 19.16 -3.31 -4.82
C PRO A 77 19.22 -2.93 -6.29
N ASN A 78 18.96 -3.87 -7.20
CA ASN A 78 18.99 -3.64 -8.65
C ASN A 78 17.69 -3.01 -9.17
N VAL A 79 16.64 -2.92 -8.35
CA VAL A 79 15.39 -2.26 -8.72
C VAL A 79 15.54 -0.74 -8.49
N PRO A 80 15.41 0.10 -9.54
CA PRO A 80 15.73 1.53 -9.45
C PRO A 80 14.82 2.29 -8.48
N ALA A 81 13.54 1.93 -8.43
CA ALA A 81 12.59 2.53 -7.49
C ALA A 81 12.70 1.87 -6.10
N LYS A 82 13.54 2.42 -5.22
CA LYS A 82 13.71 1.92 -3.84
C LYS A 82 12.39 1.91 -3.07
N TYR A 83 11.61 2.97 -3.19
CA TYR A 83 10.27 3.11 -2.61
C TYR A 83 9.26 3.46 -3.70
N VAL A 84 8.07 2.89 -3.58
CA VAL A 84 6.91 3.25 -4.38
C VAL A 84 5.73 3.46 -3.44
N ASN A 85 4.86 4.40 -3.76
CA ASN A 85 3.61 4.63 -3.05
C ASN A 85 2.45 4.37 -4.00
N SER A 86 1.27 4.10 -3.44
CA SER A 86 0.02 4.15 -4.20
C SER A 86 -0.08 5.46 -5.00
N PRO A 87 -0.62 5.43 -6.22
CA PRO A 87 -0.87 6.63 -7.00
C PRO A 87 -1.97 7.46 -6.36
N GLN A 88 -2.04 8.75 -6.72
CA GLN A 88 -3.17 9.60 -6.33
C GLN A 88 -4.47 8.97 -6.82
N ASN A 89 -5.47 8.86 -5.94
CA ASN A 89 -6.80 8.36 -6.31
C ASN A 89 -7.87 8.98 -5.36
N ILE A 90 -9.13 8.57 -5.50
CA ILE A 90 -10.24 9.11 -4.71
C ILE A 90 -10.12 8.83 -3.19
N LEU A 91 -9.43 7.76 -2.82
CA LEU A 91 -9.16 7.37 -1.44
C LEU A 91 -7.81 7.91 -0.93
N PHE A 92 -6.81 8.06 -1.81
CA PHE A 92 -5.44 8.42 -1.47
C PHE A 92 -5.01 9.78 -2.04
N ASP A 93 -4.92 10.78 -1.15
CA ASP A 93 -4.35 12.09 -1.46
C ASP A 93 -3.00 12.31 -0.75
N LYS A 94 -1.90 12.24 -1.52
CA LYS A 94 -0.53 12.39 -0.99
C LYS A 94 -0.30 13.75 -0.33
N SER A 95 -1.00 14.79 -0.75
CA SER A 95 -0.84 16.14 -0.21
C SER A 95 -1.48 16.33 1.16
N ARG A 96 -2.39 15.43 1.55
CA ARG A 96 -3.21 15.55 2.77
C ARG A 96 -2.99 14.42 3.77
N ILE A 97 -2.18 13.43 3.42
CA ILE A 97 -1.94 12.26 4.26
C ILE A 97 -0.58 12.37 4.95
N PHE A 98 -0.59 12.15 6.26
CA PHE A 98 0.61 12.00 7.07
C PHE A 98 0.70 10.56 7.57
N TYR A 99 1.76 9.85 7.19
CA TYR A 99 1.94 8.46 7.58
C TYR A 99 1.96 8.29 9.10
N ALA A 100 1.33 7.22 9.59
CA ALA A 100 1.19 6.90 11.01
C ALA A 100 0.46 7.97 11.86
N PHE A 101 -0.24 8.92 11.24
CA PHE A 101 -1.04 9.91 11.98
C PHE A 101 -2.16 9.26 12.78
N ASN A 102 -2.81 8.24 12.22
CA ASN A 102 -3.86 7.45 12.88
C ASN A 102 -3.47 6.96 14.28
N ILE A 103 -2.25 6.44 14.44
CA ILE A 103 -1.74 5.94 15.72
C ILE A 103 -1.05 7.02 16.57
N ALA A 104 -0.65 8.15 15.97
CA ALA A 104 -0.01 9.26 16.66
C ALA A 104 -1.02 10.25 17.26
N LYS A 105 -2.21 10.40 16.65
CA LYS A 105 -3.18 11.46 16.96
C LYS A 105 -3.56 11.52 18.44
N GLU A 106 -3.74 10.38 19.11
CA GLU A 106 -4.07 10.33 20.54
C GLU A 106 -2.94 10.86 21.42
N ASN A 107 -1.69 10.48 21.12
CA ASN A 107 -0.53 10.94 21.87
C ASN A 107 -0.25 12.43 21.64
N ILE A 108 -0.52 12.93 20.43
CA ILE A 108 -0.43 14.36 20.11
C ILE A 108 -1.49 15.15 20.88
N ALA A 109 -2.73 14.64 20.94
CA ALA A 109 -3.83 15.29 21.65
C ALA A 109 -3.57 15.40 23.16
N LYS A 110 -2.99 14.37 23.78
CA LYS A 110 -2.65 14.33 25.21
C LYS A 110 -1.50 15.27 25.62
N LYS A 111 -0.69 15.74 24.66
CA LYS A 111 0.45 16.64 24.92
C LYS A 111 0.10 18.13 24.79
N LYS A 112 -1.18 18.46 24.57
CA LYS A 112 -1.71 19.82 24.71
C LYS A 112 -2.12 20.07 26.16
#